data_AF-A0A517N1I2-F1
#
_entry.id   AF-A0A517N1I2-F1
#
_cell.length_a   1.000
_cell.length_b   1.000
_cell.length_c   1.000
_cell.angle_alpha   90.00
_cell.angle_beta   90.00
_cell.angle_gamma   90.00
#
_symmetry.space_group_name_H-M   'P 1'
#
loop_
_entity.id
_entity.type
_entity.pdbx_description
1 polymer ?
#
loop_
_entity_poly.entity_id
_entity_poly.type
_entity_poly.pdbx_seq_one_letter_code
_entity_poly.pdbx_strand_id
1 'polypeptide(L)' 'MLALVGQLYAIEREGKDTDNETRIALRQDRSVPILVQIKLWLDSEQEVVLPRSPMATAITYA' A
#
# COMPACT_ATOMS: atom_id res chain seq x y z
N MET A 1 -9.59 1.54 -1.94
CA MET A 1 -8.29 1.15 -2.52
C MET A 1 -7.55 2.30 -3.22
N LEU A 2 -8.08 2.87 -4.31
CA LEU A 2 -7.37 3.94 -5.07
C LEU A 2 -6.95 5.16 -4.24
N ALA A 3 -7.75 5.56 -3.25
CA ALA A 3 -7.40 6.66 -2.35
C ALA A 3 -6.13 6.36 -1.51
N LEU A 4 -5.97 5.12 -1.03
CA LEU A 4 -4.78 4.70 -0.25
C LEU A 4 -3.52 4.73 -1.13
N VAL A 5 -3.63 4.26 -2.37
CA VAL A 5 -2.54 4.34 -3.35
C VAL A 5 -2.20 5.81 -3.65
N GLY A 6 -3.21 6.67 -3.79
CA GLY A 6 -3.02 8.11 -3.96
C GLY A 6 -2.27 8.77 -2.80
N GLN A 7 -2.51 8.35 -1.55
CA GLN A 7 -1.79 8.85 -0.38
C GLN A 7 -0.30 8.48 -0.43
N LEU A 8 0.05 7.26 -0.85
CA LEU A 8 1.45 6.85 -1.04
C LEU A 8 2.15 7.75 -2.06
N TYR A 9 1.51 8.04 -3.20
CA TYR A 9 2.06 8.96 -4.19
C TYR A 9 2.23 10.40 -3.68
N ALA A 10 1.34 10.86 -2.80
CA ALA A 10 1.47 12.17 -2.18
C ALA A 10 2.72 12.22 -1.27
N ILE A 11 2.96 11.18 -0.48
CA ILE A 11 4.15 11.06 0.38
C ILE A 11 5.43 11.02 -0.46
N GLU A 12 5.45 10.25 -1.55
CA GLU A 12 6.60 10.19 -2.46
C GLU A 12 6.87 11.53 -3.15
N ARG A 13 5.81 12.29 -3.47
CA ARG A 13 5.95 13.64 -4.03
C ARG A 13 6.56 14.61 -3.02
N GLU A 14 6.24 14.46 -1.74
CA GLU A 14 6.77 15.29 -0.65
C GLU A 14 8.25 14.98 -0.39
N GLY A 15 8.64 13.71 -0.39
CA GLY A 15 10.03 13.27 -0.19
C GLY A 15 10.90 13.31 -1.46
N LYS A 16 10.43 13.94 -2.56
CA LYS A 16 11.12 13.87 -3.85
C LYS A 16 12.50 14.52 -3.82
N ASP A 17 12.58 15.70 -3.22
CA ASP A 17 13.78 16.55 -3.21
C ASP A 17 14.58 16.44 -1.90
N THR A 18 14.20 15.52 -1.01
CA THR A 18 14.94 15.25 0.24
C THR A 18 16.08 14.26 -0.01
N ASP A 19 17.04 14.24 0.93
CA ASP A 19 18.09 13.21 0.95
C ASP A 19 17.49 11.81 1.25
N ASN A 20 18.33 10.79 1.09
CA ASN A 20 17.90 9.41 1.23
C ASN A 20 17.45 9.04 2.64
N GLU A 21 18.12 9.55 3.68
CA GLU A 21 17.79 9.20 5.07
C GLU A 21 16.45 9.81 5.45
N THR A 22 16.24 11.09 5.12
CA THR A 22 14.96 11.78 5.35
C THR A 22 13.82 11.10 4.61
N ARG A 23 14.05 10.69 3.35
CA ARG A 23 13.04 9.96 2.56
C ARG A 23 12.71 8.60 3.16
N ILE A 24 13.69 7.88 3.71
CA ILE A 24 13.44 6.60 4.39
C ILE A 24 12.62 6.84 5.66
N ALA A 25 12.99 7.82 6.48
CA ALA A 25 12.25 8.16 7.69
C ALA A 25 10.79 8.53 7.38
N LEU A 26 10.57 9.36 6.35
CA LEU A 26 9.24 9.74 5.88
C LEU A 26 8.39 8.53 5.47
N ARG A 27 8.98 7.57 4.74
CA ARG A 27 8.28 6.34 4.33
C ARG A 27 7.95 5.45 5.54
N GLN A 28 8.89 5.30 6.47
CA GLN A 28 8.66 4.50 7.69
C GLN A 28 7.54 5.09 8.54
N ASP A 29 7.52 6.41 8.71
CA ASP A 29 6.53 7.08 9.54
C ASP A 29 5.14 7.11 8.89
N ARG A 30 5.06 7.39 7.58
CA ARG A 30 3.79 7.70 6.91
C ARG A 30 3.33 6.68 5.90
N SER A 31 4.24 6.04 5.16
CA SER A 31 3.86 5.04 4.15
C SER A 31 3.55 3.68 4.78
N VAL A 32 4.30 3.27 5.81
CA VAL A 32 4.11 1.95 6.46
C VAL A 32 2.70 1.77 7.04
N PRO A 33 2.11 2.74 7.78
CA PRO A 33 0.74 2.58 8.28
C PRO A 33 -0.30 2.40 7.16
N ILE A 34 -0.11 3.07 6.02
CA ILE A 34 -0.99 2.96 4.84
C ILE A 34 -0.83 1.58 4.20
N LEU A 35 0.40 1.06 4.10
CA LEU A 35 0.65 -0.30 3.59
C LEU A 35 0.01 -1.37 4.48
N VAL A 36 0.04 -1.19 5.81
CA VAL A 36 -0.68 -2.07 6.74
C VAL A 36 -2.19 -2.03 6.48
N GLN A 37 -2.76 -0.84 6.28
CA GLN A 37 -4.18 -0.72 5.95
C GLN A 37 -4.55 -1.39 4.62
N ILE A 38 -3.70 -1.25 3.59
CA ILE A 38 -3.86 -1.92 2.31
C ILE A 38 -3.83 -3.44 2.50
N LYS A 39 -2.87 -3.96 3.28
CA LYS A 39 -2.75 -5.39 3.56
C LYS A 39 -3.99 -5.92 4.27
N LEU A 40 -4.48 -5.24 5.31
CA LEU A 40 -5.69 -5.67 6.03
C LEU A 40 -6.92 -5.71 5.10
N TRP A 41 -7.04 -4.73 4.19
CA TRP A 41 -8.11 -4.75 3.20
C TRP A 41 -7.96 -5.95 2.25
N LEU A 42 -6.76 -6.20 1.72
CA LEU A 42 -6.50 -7.33 0.83
C LEU A 42 -6.78 -8.69 1.50
N ASP A 43 -6.30 -8.86 2.74
CA ASP A 43 -6.53 -10.07 3.52
C ASP A 43 -8.05 -10.29 3.73
N SER A 44 -8.82 -9.22 4.00
CA SER A 44 -10.29 -9.30 4.13
C SER A 44 -11.01 -9.61 2.81
N GLU A 45 -10.55 -9.08 1.68
CA GLU A 45 -11.12 -9.38 0.37
C GLU A 45 -10.84 -10.82 -0.05
N GLN A 46 -9.67 -11.36 0.33
CA GLN A 46 -9.29 -12.75 0.05
C GLN A 46 -10.29 -13.77 0.61
N GLU A 47 -10.89 -13.48 1.76
CA GLU A 47 -11.91 -14.34 2.39
C GLU A 47 -13.25 -14.35 1.64
N VAL A 48 -13.54 -13.27 0.89
CA VAL A 48 -14.85 -13.06 0.24
C VAL A 48 -14.81 -13.42 -1.24
N VAL A 49 -13.67 -13.28 -1.91
CA VAL A 49 -13.53 -13.58 -3.34
C VAL A 49 -13.55 -15.08 -3.62
N LEU A 50 -14.07 -15.46 -4.80
CA LEU A 50 -14.05 -16.86 -5.23
C LEU A 50 -12.60 -17.37 -5.34
N PRO A 51 -12.25 -18.51 -4.70
CA PRO A 51 -10.87 -18.98 -4.57
C PRO A 51 -10.08 -19.20 -5.87
N ARG A 52 -10.76 -19.33 -7.02
CA ARG A 52 -10.14 -19.51 -8.35
C ARG A 52 -10.44 -18.36 -9.32
N SER A 53 -10.94 -17.24 -8.82
CA SER A 53 -11.14 -16.05 -9.64
C SER A 53 -9.80 -15.39 -9.97
N PRO A 54 -9.70 -14.66 -11.10
CA PRO A 54 -8.54 -13.82 -11.38
C PRO A 54 -8.24 -12.81 -10.26
N MET A 55 -9.26 -12.40 -9.50
CA MET A 55 -9.13 -11.49 -8.35
C MET A 55 -8.39 -12.15 -7.18
N ALA A 56 -8.73 -13.40 -6.82
CA ALA A 56 -8.03 -14.15 -5.77
C ALA A 56 -6.55 -14.36 -6.12
N THR A 57 -6.28 -14.68 -7.39
CA THR A 57 -4.91 -14.79 -7.90
C THR A 57 -4.18 -13.44 -7.80
N ALA A 58 -4.81 -12.33 -8.16
CA ALA A 58 -4.21 -11.01 -8.09
C ALA A 58 -3.88 -10.59 -6.64
N ILE A 59 -4.76 -10.87 -5.68
CA ILE A 59 -4.52 -10.59 -4.26
C ILE A 59 -3.30 -11.38 -3.73
N THR A 60 -3.06 -12.59 -4.23
CA THR A 60 -1.93 -13.45 -3.81
C THR A 60 -0.55 -12.87 -4.19
N TYR A 61 -0.47 -11.94 -5.16
CA TYR A 61 0.79 -11.29 -5.55
C TYR A 61 1.19 -10.10 -4.66
N ALA A 62 0.32 -9.68 -3.75
CA ALA A 62 0.50 -8.48 -2.94
C ALA A 62 1.48 -8.66 -1.77
#